data_AF-A0A7W7RAD4-F1
#
_entry.id   AF-A0A7W7RAD4-F1
#
_cell.length_a   1.000
_cell.length_b   1.000
_cell.length_c   1.000
_cell.angle_alpha   90.00
_cell.angle_beta   90.00
_cell.angle_gamma   90.00
#
_symmetry.space_group_name_H-M   'P 1'
#
loop_
_entity.id
_entity.type
_entity.pdbx_description
1 polymer ?
#
loop_
_entity_poly.entity_id
_entity_poly.type
_entity_poly.pdbx_seq_one_letter_code
_entity_poly.pdbx_strand_id
1 'polypeptide(L)'
;MAGERLLLWQALHRRWDDAVLMGSPSQTGRDLWSRTIPTAGKWAGGYPVLSEELRGLLHATTELILPHRVPQRLPALVEYDRTFAYAKHLWKSPVGVPRRITARAFAAMTEQEQTKALMSCSHWDVRVTVPAGWNHVGLLPAPVTGDRAWVYPSGPGTTFTTWVGGAEVHLALSNHLGPWRAEILGGLLFEDGKPLAVPVG
;
A
#
# COMPACT_ATOMS: atom_id res chain seq x y z
N MET A 1 -0.46 13.14 32.55
CA MET A 1 0.23 12.47 31.42
C MET A 1 1.64 11.97 31.75
N ALA A 2 2.50 12.70 32.50
CA ALA A 2 3.87 12.23 32.78
C ALA A 2 3.99 11.17 33.92
N GLY A 3 3.11 11.21 34.92
CA GLY A 3 3.19 10.32 36.10
C GLY A 3 2.80 8.85 35.85
N GLU A 4 1.82 8.60 34.98
CA GLU A 4 1.32 7.24 34.71
C GLU A 4 2.33 6.39 33.93
N ARG A 5 3.14 7.04 33.09
CA ARG A 5 4.17 6.36 32.29
C ARG A 5 5.32 5.82 33.13
N LEU A 6 5.70 6.56 34.17
CA LEU A 6 6.74 6.15 35.12
C LEU A 6 6.31 4.91 35.90
N LEU A 7 5.05 4.86 36.32
CA LEU A 7 4.49 3.71 37.05
C LEU A 7 4.40 2.46 36.17
N LEU A 8 4.02 2.62 34.89
CA LEU A 8 4.02 1.52 33.91
C LEU A 8 5.43 1.00 33.65
N TRP A 9 6.43 1.88 33.52
CA TRP A 9 7.83 1.50 33.35
C TRP A 9 8.34 0.69 34.53
N GLN A 10 8.11 1.18 35.75
CA GLN A 10 8.49 0.48 36.97
C GLN A 10 7.80 -0.87 37.13
N ALA A 11 6.57 -1.04 36.62
CA ALA A 11 5.88 -2.31 36.63
C ALA A 11 6.48 -3.32 35.64
N LEU A 12 6.83 -2.87 34.43
CA LEU A 12 7.41 -3.73 33.39
C LEU A 12 8.85 -4.13 33.69
N HIS A 13 9.69 -3.20 34.15
CA HIS A 13 11.10 -3.46 34.49
C HIS A 13 11.29 -4.41 35.68
N ARG A 14 10.27 -4.60 36.52
CA ARG A 14 10.28 -5.62 37.59
C ARG A 14 10.18 -7.05 37.06
N ARG A 15 9.74 -7.22 35.81
CA ARG A 15 9.46 -8.53 35.20
C ARG A 15 10.31 -8.81 33.97
N TRP A 16 10.77 -7.75 33.29
CA TRP A 16 11.69 -7.79 32.15
C TRP A 16 12.64 -6.59 32.27
N ASP A 17 13.86 -6.87 32.66
CA ASP A 17 14.95 -5.94 32.93
C ASP A 17 15.45 -5.18 31.69
N ASP A 18 15.04 -5.61 30.49
CA ASP A 18 15.34 -4.98 29.20
C ASP A 18 14.15 -4.21 28.59
N ALA A 19 13.01 -4.10 29.29
CA ALA A 19 11.76 -3.58 28.72
C ALA A 19 11.76 -2.06 28.49
N VAL A 20 12.09 -1.61 27.28
CA VAL A 20 12.05 -0.18 26.91
C VAL A 20 10.62 0.29 26.60
N LEU A 21 10.11 1.27 27.35
CA LEU A 21 8.87 1.96 27.01
C LEU A 21 9.13 3.00 25.93
N MET A 22 8.61 2.74 24.74
CA MET A 22 8.63 3.69 23.65
C MET A 22 7.52 4.74 23.77
N GLY A 23 7.56 5.71 22.86
CA GLY A 23 6.66 6.85 22.64
C GLY A 23 5.15 6.57 22.68
N SER A 24 4.41 7.23 21.80
CA SER A 24 3.16 6.69 21.26
C SER A 24 3.46 5.57 20.24
N PRO A 25 2.48 4.78 19.78
CA PRO A 25 2.66 3.85 18.66
C PRO A 25 3.25 4.53 17.40
N SER A 26 2.84 5.78 17.13
CA SER A 26 3.36 6.61 16.03
C SER A 26 4.82 7.03 16.23
N GLN A 27 5.21 7.33 17.48
CA GLN A 27 6.60 7.65 17.83
C GLN A 27 7.48 6.40 17.88
N THR A 28 6.92 5.24 18.22
CA THR A 28 7.60 3.94 18.21
C THR A 28 8.04 3.56 16.80
N GLY A 29 7.15 3.72 15.80
CA GLY A 29 7.50 3.51 14.39
C GLY A 29 8.59 4.47 13.90
N ARG A 30 8.52 5.76 14.29
CA ARG A 30 9.54 6.76 13.93
C ARG A 30 10.89 6.56 14.64
N ASP A 31 10.90 6.18 15.91
CA ASP A 31 12.13 5.93 16.68
C ASP A 31 12.84 4.66 16.23
N LEU A 32 12.08 3.61 15.88
CA LEU A 32 12.66 2.42 15.25
C LEU A 32 13.21 2.76 13.87
N TRP A 33 12.51 3.56 13.07
CA TRP A 33 12.92 3.93 11.71
C TRP A 33 14.14 4.87 11.69
N SER A 34 14.20 5.89 12.55
CA SER A 34 15.31 6.85 12.61
C SER A 34 16.63 6.19 13.01
N ARG A 35 16.57 5.14 13.84
CA ARG A 35 17.71 4.31 14.25
C ARG A 35 18.20 3.36 13.15
N THR A 36 17.47 3.24 12.03
CA THR A 36 17.79 2.34 10.92
C THR A 36 18.32 3.04 9.67
N ILE A 37 18.39 4.37 9.66
CA ILE A 37 19.03 5.10 8.55
C ILE A 37 20.55 4.84 8.63
N PRO A 38 21.18 4.29 7.57
CA PRO A 38 22.60 3.97 7.60
C PRO A 38 23.43 5.24 7.82
N THR A 39 24.32 5.24 8.82
CA THR A 39 25.31 6.31 9.03
C THR A 39 26.67 6.00 8.38
N ALA A 40 26.81 4.82 7.77
CA ALA A 40 28.00 4.35 7.09
C ALA A 40 27.63 3.51 5.84
N GLY A 41 28.58 3.34 4.91
CA GLY A 41 28.38 2.57 3.67
C GLY A 41 27.76 3.36 2.52
N LYS A 42 27.35 2.65 1.44
CA LYS A 42 26.84 3.23 0.17
C LYS A 42 25.67 4.22 0.34
N TRP A 43 24.94 4.13 1.45
CA TRP A 43 23.76 4.95 1.76
C TRP A 43 23.92 5.76 3.05
N ALA A 44 25.17 6.07 3.46
CA ALA A 44 25.49 6.85 4.67
C ALA A 44 24.83 8.25 4.70
N GLY A 45 24.47 8.79 3.54
CA GLY A 45 23.75 10.06 3.38
C GLY A 45 22.23 9.92 3.30
N GLY A 46 21.68 8.71 3.50
CA GLY A 46 20.27 8.38 3.34
C GLY A 46 19.97 7.52 2.12
N TYR A 47 18.77 6.93 2.12
CA TYR A 47 18.25 6.18 0.98
C TYR A 47 17.91 7.11 -0.18
N PRO A 48 18.04 6.67 -1.44
CA PRO A 48 17.56 7.43 -2.58
C PRO A 48 16.04 7.57 -2.45
N VAL A 49 15.61 8.79 -2.16
CA VAL A 49 14.20 9.12 -2.04
C VAL A 49 13.62 9.21 -3.45
N LEU A 50 12.42 8.64 -3.66
CA LEU A 50 11.67 8.81 -4.90
C LEU A 50 11.56 10.32 -5.24
N SER A 51 11.57 10.64 -6.54
CA SER A 51 11.34 12.02 -6.97
C SER A 51 10.02 12.53 -6.40
N GLU A 52 9.94 13.85 -6.20
CA GLU A 52 8.71 14.47 -5.68
C GLU A 52 7.48 14.13 -6.52
N GLU A 53 7.64 14.06 -7.84
CA GLU A 53 6.61 13.60 -8.77
C GLU A 53 6.12 12.17 -8.46
N LEU A 54 7.05 11.23 -8.24
CA LEU A 54 6.71 9.84 -7.92
C LEU A 54 6.10 9.70 -6.52
N ARG A 55 6.57 10.49 -5.55
CA ARG A 55 5.97 10.53 -4.20
C ARG A 55 4.57 11.13 -4.23
N GLY A 56 4.37 12.18 -5.01
CA GLY A 56 3.07 12.82 -5.22
C GLY A 56 2.06 11.85 -5.81
N LEU A 57 2.47 11.09 -6.84
CA LEU A 57 1.65 10.03 -7.44
C LEU A 57 1.21 8.99 -6.39
N LEU A 58 2.14 8.46 -5.59
CA LEU A 58 1.83 7.43 -4.59
C LEU A 58 0.98 7.95 -3.44
N HIS A 59 1.27 9.15 -2.94
CA HIS A 59 0.52 9.75 -1.83
C HIS A 59 -0.92 10.04 -2.25
N ALA A 60 -1.12 10.49 -3.49
CA ALA A 60 -2.42 10.76 -4.07
C ALA A 60 -3.23 9.50 -4.43
N THR A 61 -3.12 8.40 -3.66
CA THR A 61 -3.94 7.19 -3.87
C THR A 61 -4.40 6.50 -2.57
N THR A 62 -4.26 7.11 -1.38
CA THR A 62 -4.54 6.45 -0.07
C THR A 62 -5.53 7.20 0.85
N GLU A 63 -6.80 6.77 0.97
CA GLU A 63 -7.82 7.40 1.84
C GLU A 63 -8.91 6.42 2.38
N LEU A 64 -9.73 6.93 3.30
CA LEU A 64 -10.87 6.27 3.96
C LEU A 64 -12.07 6.09 3.00
N ILE A 65 -12.58 4.85 2.87
CA ILE A 65 -13.72 4.52 1.99
C ILE A 65 -14.99 4.34 2.82
N LEU A 66 -16.06 5.05 2.47
CA LEU A 66 -17.41 4.79 2.96
C LEU A 66 -18.18 3.93 1.94
N PRO A 67 -18.71 2.75 2.32
CA PRO A 67 -19.49 1.93 1.42
C PRO A 67 -20.74 2.65 0.91
N HIS A 68 -21.13 2.40 -0.34
CA HIS A 68 -22.21 3.15 -1.00
C HIS A 68 -23.63 2.87 -0.47
N ARG A 69 -23.78 1.98 0.52
CA ARG A 69 -25.07 1.48 1.04
C ARG A 69 -25.04 1.23 2.54
N VAL A 70 -24.57 2.21 3.31
CA VAL A 70 -24.67 2.15 4.76
C VAL A 70 -26.11 2.51 5.17
N PRO A 71 -26.86 1.61 5.84
CA PRO A 71 -28.19 1.94 6.32
C PRO A 71 -28.13 3.10 7.33
N GLN A 72 -29.19 3.92 7.40
CA GLN A 72 -29.24 5.07 8.32
C GLN A 72 -29.05 4.67 9.80
N ARG A 73 -29.43 3.44 10.15
CA ARG A 73 -29.17 2.84 11.46
C ARG A 73 -28.32 1.59 11.28
N LEU A 74 -27.13 1.62 11.86
CA LEU A 74 -26.27 0.45 11.95
C LEU A 74 -26.73 -0.41 13.14
N PRO A 75 -26.88 -1.74 12.96
CA PRO A 75 -27.28 -2.63 14.05
C PRO A 75 -26.21 -2.73 15.14
N ALA A 76 -24.94 -2.51 14.78
CA ALA A 76 -23.80 -2.48 15.69
C ALA A 76 -22.63 -1.71 15.06
N LEU A 77 -21.72 -1.23 15.91
CA LEU A 77 -20.39 -0.78 15.50
C LEU A 77 -19.39 -1.89 15.84
N VAL A 78 -18.69 -2.38 14.82
CA VAL A 78 -17.59 -3.34 15.00
C VAL A 78 -16.32 -2.70 14.46
N GLU A 79 -15.32 -2.58 15.30
CA GLU A 79 -14.01 -2.04 14.95
C GLU A 79 -13.02 -3.18 14.75
N TYR A 80 -12.32 -3.16 13.63
CA TYR A 80 -11.17 -4.02 13.39
C TYR A 80 -9.90 -3.19 13.56
N ASP A 81 -9.12 -3.52 14.58
CA ASP A 81 -7.82 -2.89 14.80
C ASP A 81 -6.84 -3.30 13.70
N ARG A 82 -6.41 -2.32 12.91
CA ARG A 82 -5.43 -2.46 11.83
C ARG A 82 -4.08 -1.83 12.15
N THR A 83 -3.76 -1.62 13.43
CA THR A 83 -2.51 -0.98 13.90
C THR A 83 -1.26 -1.60 13.27
N PHE A 84 -1.25 -2.92 13.03
CA PHE A 84 -0.12 -3.61 12.39
C PHE A 84 -0.34 -3.93 10.90
N ALA A 85 -1.46 -3.55 10.29
CA ALA A 85 -1.74 -3.84 8.88
C ALA A 85 -0.69 -3.21 7.96
N TYR A 86 -0.21 -2.00 8.29
CA TYR A 86 0.84 -1.33 7.54
C TYR A 86 2.21 -2.00 7.67
N ALA A 87 2.50 -2.66 8.80
CA ALA A 87 3.76 -3.38 8.99
C ALA A 87 3.89 -4.56 8.02
N LYS A 88 2.76 -5.22 7.65
CA LYS A 88 2.75 -6.27 6.63
C LYS A 88 3.24 -5.77 5.26
N HIS A 89 3.00 -4.50 4.93
CA HIS A 89 3.46 -3.92 3.67
C HIS A 89 4.97 -3.68 3.63
N LEU A 90 5.69 -3.84 4.75
CA LEU A 90 7.16 -3.76 4.82
C LEU A 90 7.87 -5.09 4.51
N TRP A 91 7.14 -6.19 4.32
CA TRP A 91 7.75 -7.50 4.02
C TRP A 91 8.50 -7.52 2.68
N LYS A 92 8.09 -6.65 1.74
CA LYS A 92 8.60 -6.54 0.37
C LYS A 92 8.38 -5.11 -0.11
N SER A 93 9.44 -4.46 -0.61
CA SER A 93 9.40 -3.06 -1.02
C SER A 93 10.11 -2.84 -2.35
N PRO A 94 9.68 -1.84 -3.15
CA PRO A 94 10.36 -1.50 -4.40
C PRO A 94 11.77 -1.00 -4.10
N VAL A 95 12.77 -1.54 -4.80
CA VAL A 95 14.14 -1.05 -4.78
C VAL A 95 14.66 -0.85 -6.21
N GLY A 96 15.75 -0.09 -6.32
CA GLY A 96 16.41 0.17 -7.60
C GLY A 96 15.66 1.17 -8.48
N VAL A 97 16.08 1.25 -9.75
CA VAL A 97 15.48 2.11 -10.77
C VAL A 97 14.28 1.37 -11.38
N PRO A 98 13.08 1.98 -11.46
CA PRO A 98 11.94 1.33 -12.08
C PRO A 98 12.20 1.04 -13.55
N ARG A 99 11.82 -0.16 -13.99
CA ARG A 99 11.76 -0.53 -15.39
C ARG A 99 10.38 -0.19 -15.94
N ARG A 100 10.34 0.65 -16.97
CA ARG A 100 9.09 0.95 -17.68
C ARG A 100 8.65 -0.24 -18.53
N ILE A 101 7.38 -0.61 -18.41
CA ILE A 101 6.71 -1.64 -19.20
C ILE A 101 5.64 -0.97 -20.05
N THR A 102 5.64 -1.23 -21.36
CA THR A 102 4.58 -0.75 -22.27
C THR A 102 3.43 -1.76 -22.32
N ALA A 103 2.24 -1.34 -22.75
CA ALA A 103 1.12 -2.25 -23.02
C ALA A 103 1.55 -3.46 -23.89
N ARG A 104 2.29 -3.18 -24.98
CA ARG A 104 2.80 -4.24 -25.89
C ARG A 104 3.76 -5.19 -25.18
N ALA A 105 4.68 -4.67 -24.37
CA ALA A 105 5.63 -5.50 -23.64
C ALA A 105 4.94 -6.39 -22.61
N PHE A 106 3.90 -5.89 -21.93
CA PHE A 106 3.09 -6.68 -21.00
C PHE A 106 2.31 -7.77 -21.75
N ALA A 107 1.64 -7.42 -22.85
CA ALA A 107 0.88 -8.39 -23.65
C ALA A 107 1.73 -9.50 -24.28
N ALA A 108 3.03 -9.24 -24.49
CA ALA A 108 3.98 -10.24 -24.98
C ALA A 108 4.47 -11.22 -23.90
N MET A 109 4.20 -10.96 -22.62
CA MET A 109 4.54 -11.87 -21.52
C MET A 109 3.57 -13.05 -21.48
N THR A 110 4.07 -14.21 -21.05
CA THR A 110 3.23 -15.35 -20.68
C THR A 110 2.33 -15.01 -19.49
N GLU A 111 1.25 -15.74 -19.28
CA GLU A 111 0.32 -15.53 -18.15
C GLU A 111 1.05 -15.62 -16.79
N GLN A 112 2.02 -16.54 -16.67
CA GLN A 112 2.84 -16.69 -15.47
C GLN A 112 3.72 -15.46 -15.22
N GLU A 113 4.33 -14.90 -16.27
CA GLU A 113 5.12 -13.67 -16.19
C GLU A 113 4.27 -12.44 -15.88
N GLN A 114 3.08 -12.33 -16.47
CA GLN A 114 2.11 -11.28 -16.15
C GLN A 114 1.71 -11.34 -14.67
N THR A 115 1.33 -12.52 -14.20
CA THR A 115 0.97 -12.74 -12.79
C THR A 115 2.13 -12.37 -11.87
N LYS A 116 3.36 -12.81 -12.21
CA LYS A 116 4.55 -12.44 -11.44
C LYS A 116 4.78 -10.92 -11.43
N ALA A 117 4.66 -10.25 -12.58
CA ALA A 117 4.84 -8.80 -12.68
C ALA A 117 3.82 -8.04 -11.83
N LEU A 118 2.55 -8.48 -11.83
CA LEU A 118 1.50 -7.89 -10.99
C LEU A 118 1.72 -8.17 -9.49
N MET A 119 2.24 -9.34 -9.13
CA MET A 119 2.52 -9.70 -7.72
C MET A 119 3.89 -9.21 -7.21
N SER A 120 4.69 -8.58 -8.06
CA SER A 120 5.92 -7.87 -7.70
C SER A 120 5.65 -6.42 -7.35
N CYS A 121 6.64 -5.74 -6.77
CA CYS A 121 6.59 -4.30 -6.55
C CYS A 121 6.43 -3.59 -7.90
N SER A 122 5.21 -3.15 -8.18
CA SER A 122 4.84 -2.62 -9.48
C SER A 122 3.66 -1.66 -9.38
N HIS A 123 3.57 -0.76 -10.34
CA HIS A 123 2.49 0.22 -10.45
C HIS A 123 2.10 0.34 -11.92
N TRP A 124 0.80 0.29 -12.22
CA TRP A 124 0.29 0.12 -13.58
C TRP A 124 -0.74 1.18 -13.92
N ASP A 125 -0.60 1.75 -15.11
CA ASP A 125 -1.62 2.54 -15.78
C ASP A 125 -2.59 1.58 -16.45
N VAL A 126 -3.85 1.62 -16.04
CA VAL A 126 -4.87 0.66 -16.45
C VAL A 126 -6.15 1.38 -16.84
N ARG A 127 -6.80 0.91 -17.91
CA ARG A 127 -8.20 1.20 -18.18
C ARG A 127 -9.04 0.04 -17.65
N VAL A 128 -9.96 0.32 -16.73
CA VAL A 128 -10.79 -0.70 -16.10
C VAL A 128 -12.27 -0.45 -16.32
N THR A 129 -13.05 -1.54 -16.37
CA THR A 129 -14.50 -1.51 -16.44
C THR A 129 -15.09 -2.36 -15.31
N VAL A 130 -15.98 -1.75 -14.52
CA VAL A 130 -16.74 -2.42 -13.46
C VAL A 130 -17.71 -3.43 -14.09
N PRO A 131 -17.77 -4.69 -13.61
CA PRO A 131 -18.66 -5.72 -14.16
C PRO A 131 -20.14 -5.33 -14.10
N ALA A 132 -20.93 -5.77 -15.09
CA ALA A 132 -22.36 -5.48 -15.20
C ALA A 132 -23.21 -5.93 -13.99
N GLY A 133 -22.77 -6.97 -13.27
CA GLY A 133 -23.43 -7.49 -12.07
C GLY A 133 -22.81 -7.02 -10.74
N TRP A 134 -21.88 -6.05 -10.77
CA TRP A 134 -21.14 -5.67 -9.57
C TRP A 134 -22.06 -5.03 -8.52
N ASN A 135 -22.03 -5.58 -7.30
CA ASN A 135 -22.90 -5.16 -6.20
C ASN A 135 -22.11 -4.94 -4.90
N HIS A 136 -20.83 -4.60 -5.02
CA HIS A 136 -19.91 -4.46 -3.90
C HIS A 136 -19.21 -3.09 -3.95
N VAL A 137 -18.41 -2.75 -2.93
CA VAL A 137 -17.58 -1.52 -2.98
C VAL A 137 -16.63 -1.53 -4.19
N GLY A 138 -16.21 -0.35 -4.64
CA GLY A 138 -15.26 -0.24 -5.75
C GLY A 138 -13.89 -0.82 -5.37
N LEU A 139 -13.23 -1.50 -6.30
CA LEU A 139 -11.94 -2.14 -6.04
C LEU A 139 -10.75 -1.20 -6.29
N LEU A 140 -10.84 -0.39 -7.34
CA LEU A 140 -9.74 0.47 -7.78
C LEU A 140 -10.11 1.95 -7.67
N PRO A 141 -9.18 2.82 -7.26
CA PRO A 141 -9.39 4.25 -7.22
C PRO A 141 -9.49 4.82 -8.65
N ALA A 142 -10.44 5.71 -8.89
CA ALA A 142 -10.53 6.55 -10.08
C ALA A 142 -10.15 7.99 -9.69
N PRO A 143 -9.23 8.65 -10.40
CA PRO A 143 -8.89 10.04 -10.13
C PRO A 143 -10.11 10.93 -10.39
N VAL A 144 -10.33 11.93 -9.52
CA VAL A 144 -11.36 12.95 -9.70
C VAL A 144 -10.78 14.34 -9.47
N THR A 145 -11.45 15.35 -10.00
CA THR A 145 -11.14 16.75 -9.74
C THR A 145 -12.01 17.26 -8.57
N GLY A 146 -11.45 18.05 -7.66
CA GLY A 146 -12.15 18.64 -6.52
C GLY A 146 -11.43 18.43 -5.18
N ASP A 147 -12.18 18.47 -4.08
CA ASP A 147 -11.65 18.37 -2.71
C ASP A 147 -11.06 17.00 -2.38
N ARG A 148 -11.46 15.95 -3.13
CA ARG A 148 -10.88 14.61 -3.04
C ARG A 148 -10.06 14.35 -4.30
N ALA A 149 -8.98 13.61 -4.16
CA ALA A 149 -8.13 13.27 -5.30
C ALA A 149 -8.56 11.97 -6.01
N TRP A 150 -9.41 11.13 -5.39
CA TRP A 150 -9.97 9.92 -6.00
C TRP A 150 -11.32 9.53 -5.41
N VAL A 151 -12.03 8.67 -6.14
CA VAL A 151 -13.21 7.92 -5.69
C VAL A 151 -13.02 6.45 -6.01
N TYR A 152 -13.85 5.55 -5.46
CA TYR A 152 -13.83 4.12 -5.80
C TYR A 152 -15.12 3.75 -6.54
N PRO A 153 -15.19 3.89 -7.88
CA PRO A 153 -16.41 3.60 -8.61
C PRO A 153 -16.83 2.15 -8.42
N SER A 154 -18.11 1.95 -8.12
CA SER A 154 -18.74 0.63 -7.97
C SER A 154 -19.94 0.45 -8.90
N GLY A 155 -20.32 1.47 -9.66
CA GLY A 155 -21.43 1.39 -10.59
C GLY A 155 -21.12 0.42 -11.73
N PRO A 156 -21.96 -0.60 -11.98
CA PRO A 156 -21.79 -1.50 -13.11
C PRO A 156 -21.60 -0.79 -14.45
N GLY A 157 -20.66 -1.27 -15.28
CA GLY A 157 -20.33 -0.67 -16.58
C GLY A 157 -19.46 0.59 -16.51
N THR A 158 -19.23 1.17 -15.32
CA THR A 158 -18.36 2.34 -15.17
C THR A 158 -16.96 2.00 -15.68
N THR A 159 -16.43 2.87 -16.54
CA THR A 159 -15.08 2.72 -17.09
C THR A 159 -14.24 3.94 -16.77
N PHE A 160 -13.00 3.72 -16.35
CA PHE A 160 -12.06 4.78 -16.00
C PHE A 160 -10.61 4.32 -16.19
N THR A 161 -9.70 5.30 -16.29
CA THR A 161 -8.25 5.07 -16.33
C THR A 161 -7.65 5.49 -14.99
N THR A 162 -6.70 4.72 -14.47
CA THR A 162 -6.06 4.99 -13.18
C THR A 162 -4.67 4.35 -13.07
N TRP A 163 -3.89 4.83 -12.10
CA TRP A 163 -2.64 4.20 -11.65
C TRP A 163 -2.87 3.43 -10.36
N VAL A 164 -2.51 2.15 -10.34
CA VAL A 164 -2.73 1.25 -9.20
C VAL A 164 -1.60 0.25 -9.02
N GLY A 165 -1.42 -0.25 -7.81
CA GLY A 165 -0.44 -1.29 -7.50
C GLY A 165 -0.75 -2.59 -8.23
N GLY A 166 0.28 -3.35 -8.62
CA GLY A 166 0.07 -4.61 -9.35
C GLY A 166 -0.81 -5.62 -8.60
N ALA A 167 -0.69 -5.70 -7.27
CA ALA A 167 -1.53 -6.59 -6.46
C ALA A 167 -3.02 -6.19 -6.50
N GLU A 168 -3.32 -4.90 -6.67
CA GLU A 168 -4.70 -4.41 -6.83
C GLU A 168 -5.24 -4.75 -8.22
N VAL A 169 -4.43 -4.63 -9.27
CA VAL A 169 -4.78 -5.09 -10.62
C VAL A 169 -5.05 -6.59 -10.62
N HIS A 170 -4.16 -7.38 -10.00
CA HIS A 170 -4.36 -8.83 -9.86
C HIS A 170 -5.64 -9.14 -9.09
N LEU A 171 -5.91 -8.44 -7.97
CA LEU A 171 -7.16 -8.59 -7.23
C LEU A 171 -8.39 -8.29 -8.10
N ALA A 172 -8.34 -7.24 -8.92
CA ALA A 172 -9.44 -6.90 -9.82
C ALA A 172 -9.67 -7.98 -10.89
N LEU A 173 -8.60 -8.49 -11.50
CA LEU A 173 -8.64 -9.54 -12.53
C LEU A 173 -9.04 -10.92 -11.99
N SER A 174 -8.69 -11.23 -10.75
CA SER A 174 -8.93 -12.55 -10.12
C SER A 174 -10.06 -12.53 -9.08
N ASN A 175 -10.84 -11.45 -9.02
CA ASN A 175 -11.84 -11.29 -7.96
C ASN A 175 -12.93 -12.37 -8.04
N HIS A 176 -13.06 -13.17 -6.98
CA HIS A 176 -14.04 -14.26 -6.91
C HIS A 176 -15.51 -13.79 -6.96
N LEU A 177 -15.81 -12.55 -6.60
CA LEU A 177 -17.16 -11.98 -6.69
C LEU A 177 -17.54 -11.63 -8.15
N GLY A 178 -16.55 -11.43 -9.00
CA GLY A 178 -16.72 -10.97 -10.37
C GLY A 178 -15.45 -10.29 -10.88
N PRO A 179 -14.68 -10.95 -11.76
CA PRO A 179 -13.50 -10.36 -12.38
C PRO A 179 -13.83 -9.04 -13.08
N TRP A 180 -13.09 -7.97 -12.75
CA TRP A 180 -13.15 -6.72 -13.48
C TRP A 180 -12.39 -6.86 -14.79
N ARG A 181 -12.88 -6.21 -15.84
CA ARG A 181 -12.11 -6.08 -17.08
C ARG A 181 -11.05 -5.00 -16.86
N ALA A 182 -9.78 -5.33 -17.05
CA ALA A 182 -8.68 -4.37 -17.00
C ALA A 182 -7.79 -4.51 -18.24
N GLU A 183 -7.51 -3.39 -18.89
CA GLU A 183 -6.57 -3.23 -19.99
C GLU A 183 -5.32 -2.52 -19.44
N ILE A 184 -4.15 -3.16 -19.56
CA ILE A 184 -2.88 -2.55 -19.17
C ILE A 184 -2.43 -1.58 -20.26
N LEU A 185 -2.28 -0.30 -19.92
CA LEU A 185 -1.79 0.77 -20.81
C LEU A 185 -0.26 0.93 -20.70
N GLY A 186 0.27 0.62 -19.52
CA GLY A 186 1.70 0.59 -19.24
C GLY A 186 1.95 0.43 -17.74
N GLY A 187 3.20 0.45 -17.32
CA GLY A 187 3.52 0.39 -15.91
C GLY A 187 5.00 0.55 -15.59
N LEU A 188 5.29 0.52 -14.30
CA LEU A 188 6.60 0.55 -13.70
C LEU A 188 6.75 -0.74 -12.89
N LEU A 189 7.79 -1.51 -13.19
CA LEU A 189 8.18 -2.69 -12.43
C LEU A 189 9.48 -2.39 -11.70
N PHE A 190 9.49 -2.66 -10.40
CA PHE A 190 10.65 -2.47 -9.54
C PHE A 190 11.26 -3.83 -9.20
N GLU A 191 12.51 -3.80 -8.77
CA GLU A 191 13.09 -4.97 -8.12
C GLU A 191 12.44 -5.16 -6.76
N ASP A 192 12.24 -6.42 -6.41
CA ASP A 192 11.69 -6.82 -5.13
C ASP A 192 12.81 -6.84 -4.09
N GLY A 193 12.78 -5.89 -3.16
CA GLY A 193 13.81 -5.76 -2.14
C GLY A 193 13.28 -5.83 -0.73
N LYS A 194 14.22 -6.03 0.18
CA LYS A 194 14.08 -5.70 1.61
C LYS A 194 15.13 -4.64 1.94
N PRO A 195 14.93 -3.37 1.54
CA PRO A 195 15.92 -2.31 1.77
C PRO A 195 16.20 -2.07 3.27
N LEU A 196 15.36 -2.67 4.13
CA LEU A 196 15.43 -2.62 5.59
C LEU A 196 15.97 -3.92 6.23
N ALA A 197 16.36 -4.93 5.43
CA ALA A 197 16.98 -6.15 5.97
C ALA A 197 18.49 -5.93 6.17
N VAL A 198 18.95 -6.04 7.42
CA VAL A 198 20.37 -5.96 7.79
C VAL A 198 21.11 -7.15 7.17
N PRO A 199 22.29 -6.99 6.56
CA PRO A 199 23.15 -8.12 6.23
C PRO A 199 23.56 -8.79 7.54
N VAL A 200 23.34 -10.09 7.66
CA VAL A 200 23.92 -10.87 8.76
C VAL A 200 25.44 -10.82 8.56
N GLY A 201 26.12 -10.08 9.43
CA GLY A 201 27.57 -10.16 9.59
C GLY A 201 27.96 -11.45 10.26
#